data_AF-A0A7J7LNY2-F1
#
_entry.id   AF-A0A7J7LNY2-F1
#
_cell.length_a   1.000
_cell.length_b   1.000
_cell.length_c   1.000
_cell.angle_alpha   90.00
_cell.angle_beta   90.00
_cell.angle_gamma   90.00
#
_symmetry.space_group_name_H-M   'P 1'
#
loop_
_entity.id
_entity.type
_entity.pdbx_description
1 polymer ?
#
loop_
_entity_poly.entity_id
_entity_poly.type
_entity_poly.pdbx_seq_one_letter_code
_entity_poly.pdbx_strand_id
1 'polypeptide(L)'
;MRLFSNDSTRFDGKNFYRWEDKMVFLLKQLKFFYVLSDICPTTPAETLFDAAKKVLEKIQKWKDDDYLCRHHILNSLTDALYYQFKKKTNNAKDLWEGPKKVEGQKKYSKNNFKLIKKDFKKKP
;
A
#
# COMPACT_ATOMS: atom_id res chain seq x y z
N MET A 1 -5.43 -16.09 23.84
CA MET A 1 -5.45 -16.83 22.55
C MET A 1 -4.52 -16.12 21.57
N ARG A 2 -3.30 -16.62 21.34
CA ARG A 2 -2.38 -16.07 20.34
C ARG A 2 -2.66 -16.77 19.02
N LEU A 3 -3.43 -16.13 18.15
CA LEU A 3 -3.72 -16.67 16.83
C LEU A 3 -2.59 -16.26 15.87
N PHE A 4 -1.88 -17.29 15.38
CA PHE A 4 -0.89 -17.29 14.31
C PHE A 4 0.53 -16.81 14.67
N SER A 5 1.50 -17.73 14.56
CA SER A 5 2.93 -17.42 14.50
C SER A 5 3.18 -16.39 13.38
N ASN A 6 3.80 -15.28 13.76
CA ASN A 6 3.72 -13.96 13.11
C ASN A 6 4.61 -13.80 11.85
N ASP A 7 5.13 -14.89 11.28
CA ASP A 7 6.19 -14.82 10.26
C ASP A 7 5.72 -15.13 8.83
N SER A 8 4.63 -15.89 8.62
CA SER A 8 4.19 -16.27 7.26
C SER A 8 3.23 -15.28 6.58
N THR A 9 2.73 -14.29 7.33
CA THR A 9 1.76 -13.29 6.85
C THR A 9 2.40 -11.94 6.58
N ARG A 10 3.58 -11.67 7.15
CA ARG A 10 4.29 -10.40 6.96
C ARG A 10 4.96 -10.34 5.59
N PHE A 11 4.96 -9.15 4.98
CA PHE A 11 5.70 -8.91 3.76
C PHE A 11 7.20 -8.94 4.04
N ASP A 12 7.92 -9.86 3.39
CA ASP A 12 9.37 -10.02 3.52
C ASP A 12 10.14 -9.58 2.25
N GLY A 13 9.43 -9.04 1.25
CA GLY A 13 10.00 -8.67 -0.03
C GLY A 13 10.05 -9.78 -1.08
N LYS A 14 9.67 -11.02 -0.73
CA LYS A 14 9.63 -12.19 -1.63
C LYS A 14 8.20 -12.70 -1.84
N ASN A 15 7.32 -12.50 -0.87
CA ASN A 15 5.94 -13.00 -0.88
C ASN A 15 4.89 -11.96 -1.33
N PHE A 16 5.24 -11.04 -2.24
CA PHE A 16 4.43 -9.88 -2.61
C PHE A 16 2.97 -10.21 -2.95
N TYR A 17 2.70 -11.12 -3.91
CA TYR A 17 1.33 -11.44 -4.33
C TYR A 17 0.45 -11.99 -3.21
N ARG A 18 1.01 -12.90 -2.41
CA ARG A 18 0.30 -13.49 -1.27
C ARG A 18 0.02 -12.44 -0.18
N TRP A 19 0.98 -11.57 0.08
CA TRP A 19 0.81 -10.47 1.03
C TRP A 19 -0.22 -9.47 0.52
N GLU A 20 -0.15 -9.08 -0.76
CA GLU A 20 -1.07 -8.13 -1.38
C GLU A 20 -2.52 -8.61 -1.25
N ASP A 21 -2.82 -9.84 -1.64
CA ASP A 21 -4.18 -10.39 -1.55
C ASP A 21 -4.73 -10.37 -0.12
N LYS A 22 -3.90 -10.78 0.85
CA LYS A 22 -4.28 -10.77 2.27
C LYS A 22 -4.51 -9.35 2.80
N MET A 23 -3.64 -8.41 2.41
CA MET A 23 -3.73 -7.03 2.85
C MET A 23 -4.95 -6.33 2.23
N VAL A 24 -5.25 -6.58 0.95
CA VAL A 24 -6.47 -6.11 0.29
C VAL A 24 -7.72 -6.64 1.00
N PHE A 25 -7.74 -7.94 1.33
CA PHE A 25 -8.85 -8.53 2.08
C PHE A 25 -9.03 -7.85 3.44
N LEU A 26 -7.95 -7.69 4.22
CA LEU A 26 -7.98 -7.04 5.52
C LEU A 26 -8.50 -5.59 5.44
N LEU A 27 -7.98 -4.79 4.50
CA LEU A 27 -8.41 -3.39 4.35
C LEU A 27 -9.86 -3.26 3.90
N LYS A 28 -10.38 -4.20 3.10
CA LYS A 28 -11.80 -4.24 2.75
C LYS A 28 -12.67 -4.59 3.95
N GLN A 29 -12.27 -5.55 4.77
CA GLN A 29 -12.98 -5.90 6.02
C GLN A 29 -13.02 -4.71 7.00
N LEU A 30 -11.91 -3.97 7.10
CA LEU A 30 -11.81 -2.77 7.91
C LEU A 30 -12.44 -1.52 7.28
N LYS A 31 -12.95 -1.62 6.05
CA LYS A 31 -13.51 -0.50 5.27
C LYS A 31 -12.54 0.66 5.05
N PHE A 32 -11.23 0.39 4.97
CA PHE A 32 -10.20 1.39 4.70
C PHE A 32 -9.69 1.38 3.25
N PHE A 33 -10.06 0.36 2.46
CA PHE A 33 -9.56 0.20 1.10
C PHE A 33 -9.78 1.43 0.21
N TYR A 34 -10.87 2.16 0.43
CA TYR A 34 -11.20 3.38 -0.34
C TYR A 34 -10.15 4.49 -0.20
N VAL A 35 -9.43 4.56 0.92
CA VAL A 35 -8.36 5.55 1.13
C VAL A 35 -7.20 5.36 0.15
N LEU A 36 -6.97 4.12 -0.31
CA LEU A 36 -5.90 3.83 -1.26
C LEU A 36 -6.23 4.29 -2.68
N SER A 37 -7.51 4.42 -3.04
CA SER A 37 -7.96 4.87 -4.35
C SER A 37 -8.33 6.35 -4.36
N ASP A 38 -9.06 6.80 -3.34
CA ASP A 38 -9.80 8.05 -3.36
C ASP A 38 -8.93 9.21 -2.90
N ILE A 39 -9.18 10.39 -3.47
CA ILE A 39 -8.54 11.63 -3.05
C ILE A 39 -9.27 12.14 -1.81
N CYS A 40 -8.53 12.65 -0.82
CA CYS A 40 -9.11 13.31 0.35
C CYS A 40 -10.15 14.35 -0.09
N PRO A 41 -11.36 14.35 0.49
CA PRO A 41 -12.37 15.36 0.17
C PRO A 41 -11.79 16.78 0.34
N THR A 42 -12.15 17.71 -0.55
CA THR A 42 -11.72 19.10 -0.44
C THR A 42 -12.93 19.97 -0.08
N THR A 43 -12.73 21.01 0.72
CA THR A 43 -13.76 22.03 0.97
C THR A 43 -14.02 22.85 -0.30
N PRO A 44 -15.26 22.96 -0.80
CA PRO A 44 -15.58 23.98 -1.78
C PRO A 44 -15.42 25.36 -1.13
N ALA A 45 -14.86 26.32 -1.88
CA ALA A 45 -14.53 27.66 -1.39
C ALA A 45 -15.76 28.47 -0.89
N GLU A 46 -16.97 28.05 -1.27
CA GLU A 46 -18.24 28.70 -0.94
C GLU A 46 -19.24 27.65 -0.48
N THR A 47 -19.29 27.35 0.82
CA THR A 47 -20.34 26.48 1.38
C THR A 47 -20.99 27.15 2.59
N LEU A 48 -22.31 27.10 2.65
CA LEU A 48 -23.10 27.47 3.83
C LEU A 48 -22.53 26.76 5.07
N PHE A 49 -22.53 27.42 6.22
CA PHE A 49 -21.87 26.98 7.45
C PHE A 49 -22.14 25.50 7.81
N ASP A 50 -23.37 25.03 7.66
CA ASP A 50 -23.75 23.63 7.93
C ASP A 50 -23.22 22.63 6.89
N ALA A 51 -23.11 23.04 5.62
CA ALA A 51 -22.49 22.24 4.58
C ALA A 51 -20.96 22.18 4.76
N ALA A 52 -20.33 23.28 5.18
CA ALA A 52 -18.91 23.33 5.50
C ALA A 52 -18.55 22.40 6.67
N LYS A 53 -19.38 22.37 7.73
CA LYS A 53 -19.19 21.46 8.87
C LYS A 53 -19.21 19.99 8.46
N LYS A 54 -20.21 19.56 7.66
CA LYS A 54 -20.31 18.18 7.16
C LYS A 54 -19.12 17.78 6.29
N VAL A 55 -18.59 18.72 5.50
CA VAL A 55 -17.39 18.47 4.69
C VAL A 55 -16.16 18.31 5.59
N LEU A 56 -16.00 19.15 6.61
CA LEU A 56 -14.88 19.06 7.55
C LEU A 56 -14.87 17.73 8.31
N GLU A 57 -16.05 17.25 8.75
CA GLU A 57 -16.20 15.94 9.40
C GLU A 57 -15.77 14.80 8.47
N LYS A 58 -16.15 14.86 7.19
CA LYS A 58 -15.71 13.87 6.17
C LYS A 58 -14.21 13.91 5.95
N ILE A 59 -13.60 15.10 5.90
CA ILE A 59 -12.15 15.27 5.77
C ILE A 59 -11.44 14.67 6.98
N GLN A 60 -11.92 14.96 8.19
CA GLN A 60 -11.31 14.43 9.40
C GLN A 60 -11.41 12.91 9.44
N LYS A 61 -12.58 12.36 9.15
CA LYS A 61 -12.77 10.91 9.03
C LYS A 61 -11.83 10.28 8.00
N TRP A 62 -11.66 10.90 6.84
CA TRP A 62 -10.74 10.40 5.81
C TRP A 62 -9.30 10.36 6.32
N LYS A 63 -8.85 11.42 7.03
CA LYS A 63 -7.50 11.49 7.63
C LYS A 63 -7.29 10.43 8.70
N ASP A 64 -8.29 10.20 9.54
CA ASP A 64 -8.23 9.17 10.59
C ASP A 64 -8.15 7.77 9.97
N ASP A 65 -8.99 7.51 8.96
CA ASP A 65 -8.98 6.26 8.21
C ASP A 65 -7.65 6.07 7.44
N ASP A 66 -7.04 7.13 6.90
CA ASP A 66 -5.70 7.08 6.28
C ASP A 66 -4.59 6.75 7.27
N TYR A 67 -4.62 7.37 8.44
CA TYR A 67 -3.68 7.05 9.51
C TYR A 67 -3.77 5.58 9.91
N LEU A 68 -4.98 5.06 10.12
CA LEU A 68 -5.22 3.67 10.50
C LEU A 68 -4.85 2.71 9.37
N CYS A 69 -5.24 3.00 8.12
CA CYS A 69 -4.88 2.22 6.95
C CYS A 69 -3.35 2.09 6.82
N ARG A 70 -2.65 3.21 6.94
CA ARG A 70 -1.18 3.26 6.91
C ARG A 70 -0.58 2.41 8.03
N HIS A 71 -1.12 2.49 9.25
CA HIS A 71 -0.65 1.69 10.38
C HIS A 71 -0.82 0.19 10.15
N HIS A 72 -1.97 -0.24 9.64
CA HIS A 72 -2.22 -1.64 9.30
C HIS A 72 -1.26 -2.16 8.23
N ILE A 73 -1.01 -1.39 7.17
CA ILE A 73 -0.05 -1.76 6.13
C ILE A 73 1.35 -1.87 6.75
N LEU A 74 1.81 -0.89 7.54
CA LEU A 74 3.12 -0.93 8.19
C LEU A 74 3.30 -2.16 9.09
N ASN A 75 2.30 -2.50 9.92
CA ASN A 75 2.38 -3.65 10.82
C ASN A 75 2.39 -4.99 10.08
N SER A 76 1.94 -5.01 8.83
CA SER A 76 2.03 -6.19 7.97
C SER A 76 3.41 -6.37 7.32
N LEU A 77 4.36 -5.46 7.53
CA LEU A 77 5.72 -5.55 6.99
C LEU A 77 6.68 -6.17 8.00
N THR A 78 7.78 -6.77 7.54
CA THR A 78 8.94 -7.09 8.41
C THR A 78 9.57 -5.81 8.98
N ASP A 79 10.31 -5.92 10.07
CA ASP A 79 10.87 -4.76 10.78
C ASP A 79 11.77 -3.91 9.87
N ALA A 80 12.63 -4.56 9.07
CA ALA A 80 13.49 -3.86 8.11
C ALA A 80 12.69 -3.02 7.10
N LEU A 81 11.61 -3.59 6.55
CA LEU A 81 10.74 -2.89 5.60
C LEU A 81 9.87 -1.83 6.29
N TYR A 82 9.42 -2.07 7.52
CA TYR A 82 8.70 -1.11 8.33
C TYR A 82 9.49 0.20 8.45
N TYR A 83 10.74 0.15 8.91
CA TYR A 83 11.55 1.36 9.09
C TYR A 83 11.87 2.04 7.76
N GLN A 84 12.15 1.25 6.71
CA GLN A 84 12.42 1.78 5.38
C GLN A 84 11.23 2.55 4.80
N PHE A 85 10.03 1.98 4.85
CA PHE A 85 8.85 2.59 4.26
C PHE A 85 8.25 3.68 5.14
N LYS A 86 8.23 3.51 6.48
CA LYS A 86 7.73 4.53 7.42
C LYS A 86 8.38 5.90 7.21
N LYS A 87 9.69 5.94 6.90
CA LYS A 87 10.43 7.18 6.64
C LYS A 87 10.12 7.80 5.27
N LYS A 88 9.70 7.00 4.29
CA LYS A 88 9.55 7.42 2.89
C LYS A 88 8.12 7.79 2.51
N THR A 89 7.13 7.44 3.33
CA THR A 89 5.71 7.54 2.96
C THR A 89 4.89 8.18 4.06
N ASN A 90 4.12 9.21 3.70
CA ASN A 90 3.35 10.02 4.62
C ASN A 90 1.88 9.58 4.73
N ASN A 91 1.30 9.03 3.65
CA ASN A 91 -0.07 8.52 3.61
C ASN A 91 -0.10 7.02 3.25
N ALA A 92 -1.26 6.38 3.40
CA ALA A 92 -1.44 4.96 3.14
C ALA A 92 -1.26 4.59 1.66
N LYS A 93 -1.66 5.48 0.75
CA LYS A 93 -1.58 5.27 -0.70
C LYS A 93 -0.13 5.16 -1.19
N ASP A 94 0.72 6.10 -0.82
CA ASP A 94 2.15 6.08 -1.17
C ASP A 94 2.85 4.85 -0.61
N LEU A 95 2.48 4.47 0.62
CA LEU A 95 2.97 3.25 1.26
C LEU A 95 2.55 1.99 0.50
N TRP A 96 1.31 1.93 0.04
CA TRP A 96 0.78 0.81 -0.72
C TRP A 96 1.45 0.66 -2.11
N GLU A 97 1.78 1.78 -2.75
CA GLU A 97 2.44 1.78 -4.06
C GLU A 97 3.93 1.42 -4.00
N GLY A 98 4.60 1.68 -2.87
CA GLY A 98 6.03 1.43 -2.71
C GLY A 98 6.44 -0.02 -3.04
N PRO A 99 5.88 -1.02 -2.35
CA PRO A 99 6.11 -2.44 -2.65
C PRO A 99 5.76 -2.85 -4.08
N LYS A 100 4.68 -2.29 -4.66
CA LYS A 100 4.26 -2.56 -6.05
C LYS A 100 5.31 -2.12 -7.07
N LYS A 101 5.88 -0.94 -6.88
CA LYS A 101 6.94 -0.39 -7.75
C LYS A 101 8.19 -1.28 -7.71
N VAL A 102 8.58 -1.74 -6.51
CA VAL A 102 9.72 -2.65 -6.33
C VAL A 102 9.49 -3.99 -7.03
N GLU A 103 8.30 -4.59 -6.88
CA GLU A 103 7.99 -5.86 -7.55
C GLU A 103 7.92 -5.70 -9.07
N GLY A 104 7.36 -4.58 -9.57
CA GLY A 104 7.39 -4.23 -10.99
C GLY A 104 8.82 -4.16 -11.54
N GLN A 105 9.72 -3.44 -10.89
CA GLN A 105 11.13 -3.33 -11.30
C GLN A 105 11.85 -4.68 -11.33
N LYS A 106 11.61 -5.55 -10.33
CA LYS A 106 12.16 -6.92 -10.31
C LYS A 106 11.70 -7.73 -11.52
N LYS A 107 10.44 -7.58 -11.94
CA LYS A 107 9.92 -8.25 -13.16
C LYS A 107 10.61 -7.76 -14.43
N TYR A 108 10.74 -6.44 -14.60
CA TYR A 108 11.42 -5.86 -15.75
C TYR A 108 12.87 -6.35 -15.85
N SER A 109 13.62 -6.33 -14.75
CA SER A 109 15.01 -6.82 -14.71
C SER A 109 15.12 -8.31 -15.06
N LYS A 110 14.25 -9.17 -14.49
CA LYS A 110 14.21 -10.61 -14.81
C LYS A 110 13.86 -10.88 -16.28
N ASN A 111 12.94 -10.12 -16.85
CA ASN A 111 12.53 -10.27 -18.25
C ASN A 111 13.64 -9.82 -19.21
N ASN A 112 14.30 -8.70 -18.94
CA ASN A 112 15.44 -8.24 -19.74
C ASN A 112 16.59 -9.25 -19.71
N PHE A 113 16.92 -9.83 -18.55
CA PHE A 113 17.95 -10.87 -18.45
C PHE A 113 17.61 -12.15 -19.23
N LYS A 114 16.32 -12.54 -19.28
CA LYS A 114 15.85 -13.68 -20.09
C LYS A 114 15.93 -13.40 -21.59
N LEU A 115 15.60 -12.18 -22.03
CA LEU A 115 15.71 -11.76 -23.43
C LEU A 115 17.18 -11.79 -23.88
N ILE A 116 18.06 -11.15 -23.10
CA ILE A 116 19.50 -11.13 -23.35
C ILE A 116 20.07 -12.56 -23.47
N LYS A 117 19.73 -13.47 -22.54
CA LYS A 117 20.16 -14.89 -22.62
C LYS A 117 19.60 -15.63 -23.84
N LYS A 118 18.42 -15.27 -24.33
CA LYS A 118 17.85 -15.84 -25.56
C LYS A 118 18.62 -15.38 -26.79
N ASP A 119 19.05 -14.13 -26.81
CA ASP A 119 19.83 -13.56 -27.91
C ASP A 119 21.25 -14.13 -27.96
N PHE A 120 21.87 -14.39 -26.80
CA PHE A 120 23.16 -15.08 -26.72
C PHE A 120 23.09 -16.57 -27.09
N LYS A 121 21.94 -17.24 -26.92
CA LYS A 121 21.73 -18.64 -27.34
C LYS A 121 21.33 -18.80 -28.80
N LYS A 122 21.08 -17.70 -29.52
CA LYS A 122 20.65 -17.68 -30.93
C LYS A 122 21.77 -17.31 -31.91
N LYS A 123 22.98 -17.01 -31.45
CA LYS A 123 24.14 -16.89 -32.35
C LYS A 123 24.70 -18.28 -32.65
N PRO A 124 24.92 -18.63 -33.94
CA PRO A 124 25.53 -19.89 -34.35
C PRO A 124 26.97 -20.01 -33.83
#